data_AF-A0A3F3GXU4-F1
#
_entry.id   AF-A0A3F3GXU4-F1
#
_cell.length_a   1.000
_cell.length_b   1.000
_cell.length_c   1.000
_cell.angle_alpha   90.00
_cell.angle_beta   90.00
_cell.angle_gamma   90.00
#
_symmetry.space_group_name_H-M   'P 1'
#
loop_
_entity.id
_entity.type
_entity.pdbx_description
1 polymer ?
#
loop_
_entity_poly.entity_id
_entity_poly.type
_entity_poly.pdbx_seq_one_letter_code
_entity_poly.pdbx_strand_id
1 'polypeptide(L)'
;MVQYNFIMASARVETDVQLPITPRSGDIVSLTTGVDTPHYLVQRVELFANSDIVNLHVQRFPDQLSAKLAIDGFRNTRNFL
;
A
#
# COMPACT_ATOMS: atom_id res chain seq x y z
N MET A 1 3.86 -17.20 -5.61
CA MET A 1 3.42 -15.98 -4.89
C MET A 1 3.68 -14.81 -5.81
N VAL A 2 2.76 -13.85 -5.90
CA VAL A 2 2.92 -12.66 -6.76
C VAL A 2 3.92 -11.71 -6.11
N GLN A 3 4.82 -11.16 -6.92
CA GLN A 3 5.82 -10.21 -6.46
C GLN A 3 5.33 -8.78 -6.69
N TYR A 4 5.53 -7.90 -5.69
CA TYR A 4 5.12 -6.51 -5.78
C TYR A 4 6.33 -5.57 -5.78
N ASN A 5 6.25 -4.53 -6.61
CA ASN A 5 7.13 -3.37 -6.53
C ASN A 5 6.33 -2.15 -6.14
N PHE A 6 6.84 -1.33 -5.24
CA PHE A 6 6.21 -0.07 -4.88
C PHE A 6 6.83 1.03 -5.73
N ILE A 7 5.98 1.77 -6.42
CA ILE A 7 6.34 2.90 -7.26
C ILE A 7 5.86 4.18 -6.58
N MET A 8 6.77 5.09 -6.31
CA MET A 8 6.46 6.41 -5.75
C MET A 8 7.07 7.48 -6.66
N ALA A 9 6.24 8.42 -7.15
CA ALA A 9 6.66 9.47 -8.06
C ALA A 9 7.52 8.97 -9.25
N SER A 10 7.09 7.87 -9.87
CA SER A 10 7.78 7.19 -10.99
C SER A 10 9.10 6.48 -10.65
N ALA A 11 9.50 6.41 -9.37
CA ALA A 11 10.66 5.66 -8.92
C ALA A 11 10.23 4.38 -8.18
N ARG A 12 10.98 3.29 -8.38
CA ARG A 12 10.86 2.08 -7.55
C ARG A 12 11.46 2.36 -6.19
N VAL A 13 10.69 2.13 -5.13
CA VAL A 13 11.11 2.39 -3.75
C VAL A 13 11.22 1.14 -2.90
N GLU A 14 10.38 0.13 -3.19
CA GLU A 14 10.47 -1.19 -2.59
C GLU A 14 10.33 -2.21 -3.72
N THR A 15 11.17 -3.26 -3.70
CA THR A 15 11.13 -4.34 -4.69
C THR A 15 11.02 -5.67 -3.98
N ASP A 16 10.60 -6.69 -4.72
CA ASP A 16 10.54 -8.07 -4.22
C ASP A 16 9.61 -8.23 -3.00
N VAL A 17 8.64 -7.32 -2.85
CA VAL A 17 7.70 -7.32 -1.73
C VAL A 17 6.72 -8.47 -1.90
N GLN A 18 6.57 -9.28 -0.85
CA GLN A 18 5.54 -10.30 -0.76
C GLN A 18 4.45 -9.84 0.18
N LEU A 19 3.23 -9.73 -0.36
CA LEU A 19 2.05 -9.35 0.43
C LEU A 19 1.17 -10.57 0.67
N PRO A 20 0.60 -10.72 1.88
CA PRO A 20 -0.22 -11.88 2.24
C PRO A 20 -1.56 -11.91 1.49
N ILE A 21 -2.03 -10.75 1.03
CA ILE A 21 -3.27 -10.54 0.29
C ILE A 21 -2.99 -9.67 -0.92
N THR A 22 -3.73 -9.91 -2.01
CA THR A 22 -3.65 -9.07 -3.21
C THR A 22 -4.22 -7.69 -2.91
N PRO A 23 -3.39 -6.63 -2.95
CA PRO A 23 -3.83 -5.28 -2.63
C PRO A 23 -4.69 -4.68 -3.74
N ARG A 24 -5.57 -3.76 -3.36
CA ARG A 24 -6.45 -2.99 -4.24
C ARG A 24 -6.20 -1.50 -4.05
N SER A 25 -6.57 -0.69 -5.04
CA SER A 25 -6.55 0.76 -4.86
C SER A 25 -7.42 1.18 -3.68
N GLY A 26 -6.87 2.04 -2.81
CA GLY A 26 -7.46 2.46 -1.55
C GLY A 26 -6.99 1.65 -0.33
N ASP A 27 -6.34 0.50 -0.53
CA ASP A 27 -5.76 -0.26 0.57
C ASP A 27 -4.52 0.44 1.12
N ILE A 28 -4.29 0.25 2.43
CA ILE A 28 -3.07 0.68 3.10
C ILE A 28 -2.24 -0.55 3.42
N VAL A 29 -1.01 -0.53 2.96
CA VAL A 29 -0.04 -1.60 3.13
C VAL A 29 1.08 -1.11 4.04
N SER A 30 1.49 -1.96 4.97
CA SER A 30 2.71 -1.77 5.73
C SER A 30 3.58 -3.02 5.60
N LEU A 31 4.88 -2.83 5.46
CA LEU A 31 5.85 -3.92 5.36
C LEU A 31 6.21 -4.50 6.74
N THR A 32 5.91 -3.78 7.82
CA THR A 32 6.29 -4.15 9.18
C THR A 32 5.20 -3.72 10.18
N THR A 33 5.14 -4.40 11.33
CA THR A 33 4.09 -4.18 12.35
C THR A 33 4.42 -3.08 13.37
N GLY A 34 5.54 -2.36 13.20
CA GLY A 34 5.92 -1.27 14.10
C GLY A 34 5.00 -0.05 13.98
N VAL A 35 4.91 0.74 15.05
CA VAL A 35 4.05 1.95 15.08
C VAL A 35 4.64 3.12 14.29
N ASP A 36 5.97 3.20 14.20
CA ASP A 36 6.72 4.24 13.49
C ASP A 36 7.11 3.81 12.07
N THR A 37 6.43 2.81 11.53
CA THR A 37 6.82 2.23 10.25
C THR A 37 6.05 2.90 9.12
N PRO A 38 6.69 3.04 7.93
CA PRO A 38 6.05 3.66 6.80
C PRO A 38 4.79 2.90 6.37
N HIS A 39 3.72 3.66 6.17
CA HIS A 39 2.47 3.15 5.62
C HIS A 39 2.34 3.61 4.17
N TYR A 40 1.85 2.73 3.30
CA TYR A 40 1.76 2.96 1.87
C TYR A 40 0.31 2.85 1.43
N LEU A 41 -0.30 3.96 1.00
CA LEU A 41 -1.60 3.95 0.35
C LEU A 41 -1.44 3.52 -1.10
N VAL A 42 -2.13 2.47 -1.50
CA VAL A 42 -2.16 2.03 -2.90
C VAL A 42 -3.08 2.94 -3.70
N GLN A 43 -2.51 3.73 -4.59
CA GLN A 43 -3.25 4.61 -5.49
C GLN A 43 -3.67 3.86 -6.76
N ARG A 44 -2.78 3.06 -7.33
CA ARG A 44 -3.03 2.29 -8.56
C ARG A 44 -2.30 0.96 -8.53
N VAL A 45 -2.97 -0.07 -9.03
CA VAL A 45 -2.38 -1.39 -9.29
C VAL A 45 -2.15 -1.51 -10.80
N GLU A 46 -0.92 -1.76 -11.21
CA GLU A 46 -0.52 -1.93 -12.59
C GLU A 46 0.01 -3.34 -12.80
N LEU A 47 -0.69 -4.08 -13.65
CA LEU A 47 -0.35 -5.45 -14.03
C LEU A 47 0.27 -5.43 -15.42
N PHE A 48 1.41 -6.09 -15.58
CA PHE A 48 2.02 -6.30 -16.89
C PHE A 48 1.59 -7.67 -17.42
N ALA A 49 1.06 -7.70 -18.65
CA ALA A 49 0.77 -8.97 -19.32
C ALA A 49 2.06 -9.78 -19.43
N ASN A 50 2.01 -11.07 -19.07
CA ASN A 50 3.13 -12.01 -19.07
C ASN A 50 4.24 -11.71 -18.04
N SER A 51 3.95 -10.96 -16.97
CA SER A 51 4.87 -10.80 -15.84
C SER A 51 4.24 -11.26 -14.54
N ASP A 52 5.02 -11.94 -13.70
CA ASP A 52 4.65 -12.31 -12.34
C ASP A 52 4.84 -11.16 -11.33
N ILE A 53 5.21 -9.98 -11.84
CA ILE A 53 5.49 -8.77 -11.08
C ILE A 53 4.34 -7.77 -11.25
N VAL A 54 3.83 -7.28 -10.12
CA VAL A 54 2.80 -6.24 -10.06
C VAL A 54 3.40 -4.95 -9.52
N ASN A 55 3.20 -3.85 -10.23
CA ASN A 55 3.61 -2.53 -9.76
C ASN A 55 2.45 -1.88 -9.00
N LEU A 56 2.70 -1.52 -7.75
CA LEU A 56 1.79 -0.74 -6.92
C LEU A 56 2.29 0.70 -6.90
N HIS A 57 1.52 1.60 -7.49
CA HIS A 57 1.77 3.03 -7.33
C HIS A 57 1.23 3.45 -5.97
N VAL A 58 2.14 3.89 -5.10
CA VAL A 58 1.85 4.14 -3.69
C VAL A 58 2.21 5.56 -3.28
N GLN A 59 1.49 6.03 -2.27
CA GLN A 59 1.85 7.21 -1.51
C GLN A 59 2.34 6.79 -0.12
N ARG A 60 3.54 7.22 0.24
CA ARG A 60 4.15 6.93 1.55
C ARG A 60 3.69 7.93 2.61
N PHE A 61 3.42 7.39 3.79
CA PHE A 61 3.19 8.13 5.03
C PHE A 61 4.22 7.68 6.06
N PRO A 62 4.69 8.58 6.94
CA PRO A 62 5.71 8.25 7.94
C PRO A 62 5.19 7.26 8.98
N ASP A 63 3.91 7.34 9.32
CA ASP A 63 3.27 6.54 10.37
C ASP A 63 1.76 6.35 10.07
N GLN A 64 1.10 5.52 10.89
CA GLN A 64 -0.31 5.20 10.73
C GLN A 64 -1.24 6.41 10.97
N LEU A 65 -0.88 7.32 11.88
CA LEU A 65 -1.69 8.49 12.22
C LEU A 65 -1.70 9.49 11.07
N SER A 66 -0.53 9.78 10.51
CA SER A 66 -0.35 10.62 9.33
C SER A 66 -1.13 10.08 8.13
N ALA A 67 -1.12 8.76 7.91
CA ALA A 67 -1.95 8.14 6.89
C ALA A 67 -3.46 8.35 7.15
N LYS A 68 -3.91 8.18 8.40
CA LYS A 68 -5.32 8.41 8.78
C LYS A 68 -5.78 9.85 8.61
N LEU A 69 -4.91 10.82 8.91
CA LEU A 69 -5.24 12.25 8.80
C LEU A 69 -5.29 12.71 7.33
N ALA A 70 -4.43 12.15 6.48
CA ALA A 70 -4.36 12.54 5.07
C ALA A 70 -5.39 11.83 4.19
N ILE A 71 -5.85 10.64 4.60
CA ILE A 71 -6.84 9.84 3.88
C ILE A 71 -8.18 10.05 4.58
N ASP A 72 -8.92 11.05 4.13
CA ASP A 72 -10.24 11.38 4.68
C ASP A 72 -11.15 10.14 4.56
N GLY A 73 -11.59 9.62 5.71
CA GLY A 73 -12.42 8.42 5.74
C GLY A 73 -11.70 7.12 5.36
N PHE A 74 -10.73 6.67 6.19
CA PHE A 74 -10.62 5.23 6.48
C PHE A 74 -12.06 4.73 6.62
N ARG A 75 -12.55 3.88 5.71
CA ARG A 75 -13.93 3.36 5.78
C ARG A 75 -14.14 2.82 7.19
N ASN A 76 -14.82 3.60 8.03
CA ASN A 76 -15.15 3.22 9.38
C ASN A 76 -16.38 2.33 9.27
N THR A 77 -16.17 1.03 9.09
CA THR A 77 -17.23 0.02 9.17
C THR A 77 -17.46 -0.46 10.60
N ARG A 78 -16.90 0.22 11.61
CA ARG A 78 -17.30 -0.02 13.00
C ARG A 78 -18.62 0.70 13.24
N ASN A 79 -19.71 -0.03 13.01
CA ASN A 79 -20.96 0.18 13.74
C ASN A 79 -20.62 0.06 15.23
N PHE A 80 -20.33 1.17 15.89
CA PHE A 80 -20.44 1.24 17.33
C PHE A 80 -21.94 1.26 17.66
N LEU A 81 -22.45 0.07 18.02
CA LEU A 81 -23.63 -0.06 18.89
C LEU A 81 -23.24 0.34 20.32
#